data_AF-A0A836QTI1-F1
#
_entry.id   AF-A0A836QTI1-F1
#
_cell.length_a   1.000
_cell.length_b   1.000
_cell.length_c   1.000
_cell.angle_alpha   90.00
_cell.angle_beta   90.00
_cell.angle_gamma   90.00
#
_symmetry.space_group_name_H-M   'P 1'
#
loop_
_entity.id
_entity.type
_entity.pdbx_description
1 polymer ?
#
loop_
_entity_poly.entity_id
_entity_poly.type
_entity_poly.pdbx_seq_one_letter_code
_entity_poly.pdbx_strand_id
1 'polypeptide(L)'
;MLTFIGIALSVLLFSHLWHQSDNPADINWEQAVSPGELSTAHAFLENNCEGCHTPVQGVTRENCVMCHANELEILQRQPTAFHADVTECASCHQEHHGRNAKISVMDHKFLTTVGMAMLPNPTLQFDEGTATRDLLQSIVSSDRPTDPLFVHPSISVEESVLQCASCHGNDDRHFGLFGNDCASCHRTDQWSLPEFIHPSNQSYDCNQCHEAPPSHYMQHFKMISAKVAGQHKAKVEECFACHQSTSWNDIKRAGWYKHH
;
A
#
# COMPACT_ATOMS: atom_id res chain seq x y z
N MET A 1 -37.42 -68.13 5.65
CA MET A 1 -38.26 -66.92 5.51
C MET A 1 -38.16 -65.97 6.70
N LEU A 2 -38.24 -66.44 7.96
CA LEU A 2 -38.14 -65.56 9.13
C LEU A 2 -36.79 -64.83 9.29
N THR A 3 -35.68 -65.44 8.86
CA THR A 3 -34.34 -64.81 8.91
C THR A 3 -34.18 -63.65 7.92
N PHE A 4 -34.76 -63.74 6.73
CA PHE A 4 -34.71 -62.66 5.74
C PHE A 4 -35.56 -61.45 6.15
N ILE A 5 -36.68 -61.67 6.82
CA ILE A 5 -37.54 -60.62 7.35
C ILE A 5 -36.85 -59.88 8.51
N GLY A 6 -36.14 -60.61 9.39
CA GLY A 6 -35.36 -60.01 10.47
C GLY A 6 -34.22 -59.11 9.98
N ILE A 7 -33.50 -59.52 8.93
CA ILE A 7 -32.43 -58.71 8.33
C ILE A 7 -33.01 -57.46 7.66
N ALA A 8 -34.09 -57.60 6.89
CA ALA A 8 -34.75 -56.46 6.25
C ALA A 8 -35.26 -55.43 7.26
N LEU A 9 -35.86 -55.88 8.37
CA LEU A 9 -36.30 -55.00 9.46
C LEU A 9 -35.12 -54.33 10.17
N SER A 10 -34.01 -55.04 10.39
CA SER A 10 -32.82 -54.45 11.02
C SER A 10 -32.15 -53.39 10.15
N VAL A 11 -32.11 -53.59 8.83
CA VAL A 11 -31.57 -52.59 7.88
C VAL A 11 -32.48 -51.37 7.79
N LEU A 12 -33.80 -51.56 7.76
CA LEU A 12 -34.77 -50.46 7.78
C LEU A 12 -34.74 -49.66 9.09
N LEU A 13 -34.56 -50.34 10.23
CA LEU A 13 -34.38 -49.69 11.53
C LEU A 13 -33.06 -48.91 11.57
N PHE A 14 -31.99 -49.49 11.04
CA PHE A 14 -30.69 -48.82 10.95
C PHE A 14 -30.77 -47.58 10.06
N SER A 15 -31.41 -47.65 8.89
CA SER A 15 -31.57 -46.48 8.01
C SER A 15 -32.48 -45.39 8.59
N HIS A 16 -33.48 -45.75 9.40
CA HIS A 16 -34.31 -44.74 10.08
C HIS A 16 -33.62 -44.12 11.31
N LEU A 17 -32.72 -44.85 11.96
CA LEU A 17 -31.94 -44.37 13.11
C LEU A 17 -30.62 -43.70 12.71
N TRP A 18 -30.11 -43.99 11.51
CA TRP A 18 -28.92 -43.40 10.90
C TRP A 18 -29.34 -42.59 9.67
N HIS A 19 -30.08 -41.50 9.90
CA HIS A 19 -30.11 -40.42 8.91
C HIS A 19 -28.84 -39.60 9.08
N GLN A 20 -27.93 -39.69 8.12
CA GLN A 20 -26.93 -38.66 7.92
C GLN A 20 -27.68 -37.40 7.49
N SER A 21 -27.40 -36.28 8.13
CA SER A 21 -28.05 -35.01 7.85
C SER A 21 -27.88 -34.63 6.38
N ASP A 22 -28.99 -34.51 5.65
CA ASP A 22 -29.00 -33.99 4.27
C ASP A 22 -28.72 -32.46 4.22
N ASN A 23 -28.57 -31.83 5.39
CA ASN A 23 -28.18 -30.44 5.50
C ASN A 23 -26.65 -30.33 5.44
N PRO A 24 -26.06 -29.71 4.39
CA PRO A 24 -24.61 -29.52 4.31
C PRO A 24 -24.03 -28.67 5.46
N ALA A 25 -24.87 -27.96 6.24
CA ALA A 25 -24.45 -27.27 7.46
C ALA A 25 -24.12 -28.20 8.64
N ASP A 26 -24.62 -29.44 8.63
CA ASP A 26 -24.36 -30.42 9.71
C ASP A 26 -23.09 -31.26 9.45
N ILE A 27 -22.42 -31.05 8.30
CA ILE A 27 -21.13 -31.67 7.99
C ILE A 27 -20.04 -30.87 8.70
N ASN A 28 -19.39 -31.46 9.69
CA ASN A 28 -18.31 -30.83 10.45
C ASN A 28 -16.98 -30.80 9.67
N TRP A 29 -16.98 -30.12 8.51
CA TRP A 29 -15.81 -29.95 7.65
C TRP A 29 -14.73 -29.10 8.32
N GLU A 30 -15.14 -28.23 9.24
CA GLU A 30 -14.30 -27.28 9.97
C GLU A 30 -13.29 -27.98 10.89
N GLN A 31 -13.65 -29.15 11.45
CA GLN A 31 -12.74 -29.98 12.23
C GLN A 31 -11.78 -30.83 11.38
N ALA A 32 -11.98 -30.90 10.05
CA ALA A 32 -11.10 -31.64 9.16
C ALA A 32 -9.85 -30.85 8.76
N VAL A 33 -9.81 -29.54 9.02
CA VAL A 33 -8.70 -28.65 8.71
C VAL A 33 -8.29 -27.93 10.00
N SER A 34 -7.00 -27.99 10.34
CA SER A 34 -6.43 -27.23 11.48
C SER A 34 -5.70 -26.01 10.92
N PRO A 35 -6.40 -24.90 10.62
CA PRO A 35 -5.82 -23.72 9.96
C PRO A 35 -4.74 -23.02 10.80
N GLY A 36 -4.72 -23.26 12.11
CA GLY A 36 -3.84 -22.59 13.08
C GLY A 36 -4.65 -21.91 14.18
N GLU A 37 -3.99 -21.53 15.26
CA GLU A 37 -4.64 -20.83 16.37
C GLU A 37 -5.01 -19.40 15.97
N LEU A 38 -6.17 -18.94 16.45
CA LEU A 38 -6.59 -17.54 16.32
C LEU A 38 -5.71 -16.64 17.19
N SER A 39 -5.58 -15.39 16.80
CA SER A 39 -4.93 -14.32 17.54
C SER A 39 -5.56 -14.13 18.93
N THR A 40 -4.82 -13.48 19.83
CA THR A 40 -5.34 -13.19 21.17
C THR A 40 -6.63 -12.37 21.13
N ALA A 41 -6.78 -11.48 20.15
CA ALA A 41 -7.97 -10.63 19.99
C ALA A 41 -9.23 -11.44 19.68
N HIS A 42 -9.11 -12.49 18.85
CA HIS A 42 -10.22 -13.34 18.44
C HIS A 42 -10.22 -14.73 19.09
N ALA A 43 -9.41 -14.95 20.13
CA ALA A 43 -9.31 -16.23 20.83
C ALA A 43 -10.66 -16.78 21.34
N PHE A 44 -11.64 -15.91 21.58
CA PHE A 44 -12.98 -16.30 22.00
C PHE A 44 -13.80 -16.99 20.89
N LEU A 45 -13.38 -16.91 19.63
CA LEU A 45 -14.05 -17.50 18.46
C LEU A 45 -13.52 -18.87 18.05
N GLU A 46 -12.59 -19.46 18.80
CA GLU A 46 -11.87 -20.69 18.40
C GLU A 46 -12.74 -21.90 18.08
N ASN A 47 -13.91 -21.97 18.69
CA ASN A 47 -14.86 -23.05 18.47
C ASN A 47 -16.11 -22.58 17.71
N ASN A 48 -16.03 -21.42 17.04
CA ASN A 48 -17.13 -20.80 16.30
C ASN A 48 -16.64 -20.29 14.94
N CYS A 49 -16.26 -21.21 14.06
CA CYS A 49 -15.74 -20.91 12.73
C CYS A 49 -16.74 -20.10 11.88
N GLU A 50 -18.04 -20.41 12.00
CA GLU A 50 -19.12 -19.69 11.31
C GLU A 50 -19.22 -18.20 11.71
N GLY A 51 -18.58 -17.80 12.83
CA GLY A 51 -18.42 -16.40 13.20
C GLY A 51 -17.64 -15.60 12.17
N CYS A 52 -16.71 -16.24 11.45
CA CYS A 52 -15.87 -15.61 10.43
C CYS A 52 -16.09 -16.18 9.03
N HIS A 53 -16.54 -17.43 8.90
CA HIS A 53 -16.72 -18.11 7.62
C HIS A 53 -18.20 -18.34 7.30
N THR A 54 -18.61 -17.93 6.11
CA THR A 54 -19.89 -18.33 5.53
C THR A 54 -19.71 -19.65 4.76
N PRO A 55 -20.59 -20.66 4.95
CA PRO A 55 -20.48 -21.93 4.24
C PRO A 55 -20.33 -21.75 2.73
N VAL A 56 -19.35 -22.44 2.13
CA VAL A 56 -19.00 -22.40 0.70
C VAL A 56 -18.38 -21.07 0.21
N GLN A 57 -18.72 -19.94 0.83
CA GLN A 57 -18.26 -18.60 0.43
C GLN A 57 -16.97 -18.18 1.11
N GLY A 58 -16.65 -18.75 2.28
CA GLY A 58 -15.49 -18.36 3.07
C GLY A 58 -15.75 -17.07 3.86
N VAL A 59 -14.70 -16.30 4.13
CA VAL A 59 -14.81 -15.05 4.89
C VAL A 59 -15.42 -13.96 4.00
N THR A 60 -16.48 -13.31 4.46
CA THR A 60 -17.08 -12.15 3.78
C THR A 60 -17.00 -10.90 4.65
N ARG A 61 -17.24 -9.73 4.05
CA ARG A 61 -17.29 -8.45 4.76
C ARG A 61 -18.28 -8.48 5.92
N GLU A 62 -19.45 -9.09 5.70
CA GLU A 62 -20.54 -9.18 6.67
C GLU A 62 -20.09 -9.87 7.95
N ASN A 63 -19.29 -10.93 7.85
CA ASN A 63 -18.73 -11.63 9.01
C ASN A 63 -17.96 -10.68 9.95
N CYS A 64 -17.24 -9.70 9.39
CA CYS A 64 -16.43 -8.75 10.16
C CYS A 64 -17.28 -7.58 10.71
N VAL A 65 -18.10 -6.96 9.86
CA VAL A 65 -18.82 -5.73 10.25
C VAL A 65 -19.93 -6.00 11.27
N MET A 66 -20.42 -7.23 11.43
CA MET A 66 -21.37 -7.55 12.50
C MET A 66 -20.87 -7.18 13.90
N CYS A 67 -19.55 -7.28 14.13
CA CYS A 67 -18.92 -6.88 15.39
C CYS A 67 -18.22 -5.51 15.27
N HIS A 68 -17.63 -5.19 14.11
CA HIS A 68 -16.79 -3.99 13.92
C HIS A 68 -17.49 -2.80 13.23
N ALA A 69 -18.81 -2.84 13.03
CA ALA A 69 -19.54 -1.79 12.28
C ALA A 69 -19.39 -0.37 12.84
N ASN A 70 -19.12 -0.20 14.13
CA ASN A 70 -19.20 1.08 14.82
C ASN A 70 -17.88 1.56 15.41
N GLU A 71 -16.76 1.29 14.73
CA GLU A 71 -15.45 1.81 15.14
C GLU A 71 -15.23 3.23 14.61
N LEU A 72 -15.79 4.23 15.30
CA LEU A 72 -15.66 5.63 14.89
C LEU A 72 -14.25 6.19 15.07
N GLU A 73 -13.46 5.61 15.98
CA GLU A 73 -12.10 6.09 16.27
C GLU A 73 -11.15 5.92 15.07
N ILE A 74 -11.30 4.84 14.31
CA ILE A 74 -10.49 4.61 13.11
C ILE A 74 -10.84 5.57 11.96
N LEU A 75 -12.06 6.09 11.91
CA LEU A 75 -12.50 7.01 10.86
C LEU A 75 -12.09 8.46 11.11
N GLN A 76 -11.74 8.80 12.35
CA GLN A 76 -11.38 10.17 12.74
C GLN A 76 -9.93 10.54 12.42
N ARG A 77 -9.09 9.56 12.03
CA ARG A 77 -7.68 9.77 11.75
C ARG A 77 -7.44 9.70 10.25
N GLN A 78 -6.76 10.70 9.72
CA GLN A 78 -6.48 10.82 8.29
C GLN A 78 -5.78 9.56 7.69
N PRO A 79 -4.77 8.95 8.34
CA PRO A 79 -4.12 7.73 7.81
C PRO A 79 -5.00 6.47 7.80
N THR A 80 -6.11 6.45 8.55
CA THR A 80 -7.01 5.30 8.66
C THR A 80 -8.41 5.59 8.12
N ALA A 81 -8.65 6.79 7.59
CA ALA A 81 -9.94 7.21 7.05
C ALA A 81 -10.42 6.32 5.89
N PHE A 82 -9.50 5.67 5.17
CA PHE A 82 -9.83 4.74 4.07
C PHE A 82 -10.73 3.56 4.49
N HIS A 83 -10.80 3.24 5.79
CA HIS A 83 -11.72 2.22 6.31
C HIS A 83 -13.20 2.56 6.08
N ALA A 84 -13.54 3.82 5.78
CA ALA A 84 -14.91 4.22 5.40
C ALA A 84 -15.37 3.56 4.10
N ASP A 85 -14.46 3.43 3.14
CA ASP A 85 -14.78 3.02 1.78
C ASP A 85 -14.41 1.57 1.49
N VAL A 86 -13.41 1.03 2.19
CA VAL A 86 -12.89 -0.32 1.93
C VAL A 86 -13.97 -1.40 2.06
N THR A 87 -14.02 -2.29 1.08
CA THR A 87 -15.04 -3.35 0.99
C THR A 87 -14.52 -4.73 1.35
N GLU A 88 -13.20 -4.90 1.45
CA GLU A 88 -12.50 -6.14 1.81
C GLU A 88 -11.74 -5.94 3.12
N CYS A 89 -11.85 -6.91 4.02
CA CYS A 89 -11.22 -6.85 5.35
C CYS A 89 -10.15 -7.92 5.53
N ALA A 90 -10.39 -9.14 5.03
CA ALA A 90 -9.62 -10.33 5.40
C ALA A 90 -8.17 -10.29 4.89
N SER A 91 -7.92 -9.58 3.80
CA SER A 91 -6.58 -9.51 3.21
C SER A 91 -5.63 -8.61 4.00
N CYS A 92 -6.18 -7.58 4.67
CA CYS A 92 -5.42 -6.71 5.58
C CYS A 92 -5.48 -7.24 7.02
N HIS A 93 -6.57 -7.91 7.39
CA HIS A 93 -6.79 -8.50 8.71
C HIS A 93 -6.74 -10.03 8.62
N GLN A 94 -5.53 -10.56 8.71
CA GLN A 94 -5.26 -12.00 8.54
C GLN A 94 -5.24 -12.70 9.90
N GLU A 95 -5.87 -13.88 9.95
CA GLU A 95 -6.03 -14.68 11.16
C GLU A 95 -5.45 -16.09 10.97
N HIS A 96 -5.40 -16.91 12.01
CA HIS A 96 -4.80 -18.25 12.06
C HIS A 96 -3.26 -18.26 12.08
N HIS A 97 -2.65 -17.14 12.43
CA HIS A 97 -1.19 -17.02 12.54
C HIS A 97 -0.65 -17.20 13.96
N GLY A 98 -1.51 -17.63 14.90
CA GLY A 98 -1.15 -17.85 16.30
C GLY A 98 -1.53 -16.70 17.22
N ARG A 99 -1.54 -16.99 18.53
CA ARG A 99 -1.97 -16.04 19.59
C ARG A 99 -1.32 -14.67 19.52
N ASN A 100 -0.03 -14.62 19.18
CA ASN A 100 0.76 -13.40 19.22
C ASN A 100 0.90 -12.74 17.84
N ALA A 101 0.17 -13.21 16.84
CA ALA A 101 0.22 -12.63 15.51
C ALA A 101 -0.35 -11.21 15.49
N LYS A 102 0.25 -10.36 14.66
CA LYS A 102 -0.34 -9.09 14.27
C LYS A 102 -1.35 -9.36 13.16
N ILE A 103 -2.63 -9.22 13.48
CA ILE A 103 -3.69 -9.46 12.51
C ILE A 103 -3.70 -8.42 11.39
N SER A 104 -3.37 -7.17 11.71
CA SER A 104 -3.29 -6.09 10.73
C SER A 104 -1.93 -6.11 10.02
N VAL A 105 -1.93 -6.54 8.76
CA VAL A 105 -0.77 -6.56 7.88
C VAL A 105 -1.06 -5.67 6.68
N MET A 106 -0.23 -4.64 6.48
CA MET A 106 -0.35 -3.76 5.31
C MET A 106 0.43 -4.37 4.14
N ASP A 107 -0.28 -4.79 3.11
CA ASP A 107 0.28 -5.15 1.81
C ASP A 107 -0.13 -4.09 0.78
N HIS A 108 0.85 -3.29 0.34
CA HIS A 108 0.62 -2.18 -0.57
C HIS A 108 0.17 -2.66 -1.96
N LYS A 109 0.67 -3.80 -2.44
CA LYS A 109 0.24 -4.36 -3.72
C LYS A 109 -1.22 -4.82 -3.66
N PHE A 110 -1.60 -5.46 -2.56
CA PHE A 110 -3.00 -5.84 -2.34
C PHE A 110 -3.91 -4.62 -2.20
N LEU A 111 -3.45 -3.57 -1.52
CA LEU A 111 -4.19 -2.30 -1.41
C LEU A 111 -4.52 -1.72 -2.79
N THR A 112 -3.57 -1.72 -3.73
CA THR A 112 -3.84 -1.31 -5.13
C THR A 112 -4.93 -2.19 -5.76
N THR A 113 -4.91 -3.49 -5.51
CA THR A 113 -5.90 -4.43 -6.07
C THR A 113 -7.31 -4.15 -5.55
N VAL A 114 -7.44 -3.93 -4.24
CA VAL A 114 -8.72 -3.54 -3.61
C VAL A 114 -9.20 -2.20 -4.15
N GLY A 115 -8.33 -1.19 -4.20
CA GLY A 115 -8.66 0.13 -4.74
C GLY A 115 -9.14 0.07 -6.19
N MET A 116 -8.48 -0.73 -7.04
CA MET A 116 -8.90 -0.94 -8.42
C MET A 116 -10.25 -1.63 -8.54
N ALA A 117 -10.57 -2.57 -7.64
CA ALA A 117 -11.87 -3.24 -7.60
C ALA A 117 -13.00 -2.33 -7.12
N MET A 118 -12.68 -1.29 -6.34
CA MET A 118 -13.63 -0.29 -5.86
C MET A 118 -13.95 0.80 -6.90
N LEU A 119 -13.11 0.98 -7.93
CA LEU A 119 -13.41 1.91 -9.02
C LEU A 119 -14.61 1.43 -9.85
N PRO A 120 -15.50 2.33 -10.29
CA PRO A 120 -16.74 1.97 -10.98
C PRO A 120 -16.50 1.18 -12.27
N ASN A 121 -17.41 0.24 -12.55
CA ASN A 121 -17.41 -0.57 -13.77
C ASN A 121 -17.94 0.26 -14.97
N PRO A 122 -17.42 0.05 -16.19
CA PRO A 122 -17.47 1.00 -17.32
C PRO A 122 -18.80 1.07 -18.07
N THR A 123 -19.94 0.78 -17.43
CA THR A 123 -21.26 0.82 -18.10
C THR A 123 -21.76 2.23 -18.42
N LEU A 124 -21.03 3.28 -18.04
CA LEU A 124 -21.31 4.67 -18.37
C LEU A 124 -20.21 5.24 -19.26
N GLN A 125 -20.61 5.72 -20.44
CA GLN A 125 -19.70 6.02 -21.56
C GLN A 125 -18.80 7.25 -21.34
N PHE A 126 -19.01 8.02 -20.27
CA PHE A 126 -18.21 9.18 -19.86
C PHE A 126 -18.30 9.39 -18.34
N ASP A 127 -17.65 8.51 -17.58
CA ASP A 127 -17.49 8.66 -16.13
C ASP A 127 -16.01 8.85 -15.79
N GLU A 128 -15.71 9.81 -14.92
CA GLU A 128 -14.35 10.14 -14.48
C GLU A 128 -13.68 8.94 -13.78
N GLY A 129 -14.47 8.13 -13.05
CA GLY A 129 -14.01 6.90 -12.43
C GLY A 129 -13.60 5.84 -13.45
N THR A 130 -14.32 5.74 -14.57
CA THR A 130 -13.96 4.83 -15.67
C THR A 130 -12.67 5.25 -16.36
N ALA A 131 -12.52 6.53 -16.68
CA ALA A 131 -11.27 7.04 -17.28
C ALA A 131 -10.07 6.86 -16.34
N THR A 132 -10.26 7.07 -15.04
CA THR A 132 -9.25 6.85 -14.00
C THR A 132 -8.85 5.37 -13.93
N ARG A 133 -9.84 4.46 -13.92
CA ARG A 133 -9.60 3.01 -13.93
C ARG A 133 -8.83 2.58 -15.17
N ASP A 134 -9.21 3.04 -16.36
CA ASP A 134 -8.53 2.69 -17.60
C ASP A 134 -7.08 3.19 -17.62
N LEU A 135 -6.85 4.41 -17.13
CA LEU A 135 -5.50 4.97 -16.98
C LEU A 135 -4.66 4.13 -16.02
N LEU A 136 -5.17 3.87 -14.80
CA LEU A 136 -4.45 3.08 -13.79
C LEU A 136 -4.21 1.65 -14.28
N GLN A 137 -5.18 1.04 -14.95
CA GLN A 137 -5.03 -0.29 -15.54
C GLN A 137 -3.96 -0.29 -16.64
N SER A 138 -3.94 0.75 -17.49
CA SER A 138 -2.92 0.88 -18.54
C SER A 138 -1.51 1.04 -17.95
N ILE A 139 -1.39 1.76 -16.84
CA ILE A 139 -0.15 1.94 -16.10
C ILE A 139 0.32 0.60 -15.52
N VAL A 140 -0.54 -0.05 -14.72
CA VAL A 140 -0.24 -1.32 -14.04
C VAL A 140 0.06 -2.45 -15.01
N SER A 141 -0.59 -2.47 -16.18
CA SER A 141 -0.34 -3.48 -17.22
C SER A 141 0.78 -3.13 -18.18
N SER A 142 1.34 -1.92 -18.11
CA SER A 142 2.47 -1.53 -18.96
C SER A 142 3.80 -1.84 -18.28
N ASP A 143 4.72 -2.47 -19.02
CA ASP A 143 6.15 -2.52 -18.67
C ASP A 143 6.83 -1.14 -18.80
N ARG A 144 6.06 -0.04 -18.90
CA ARG A 144 6.61 1.30 -19.02
C ARG A 144 6.88 1.84 -17.62
N PRO A 145 8.10 2.34 -17.33
CA PRO A 145 8.33 3.10 -16.12
C PRO A 145 7.39 4.31 -16.15
N THR A 146 6.50 4.39 -15.17
CA THR A 146 5.66 5.57 -14.94
C THR A 146 6.56 6.73 -14.58
N ASP A 147 6.47 7.82 -15.33
CA ASP A 147 7.06 9.10 -14.96
C ASP A 147 6.36 9.61 -13.66
N PRO A 148 7.06 10.18 -12.66
CA PRO A 148 8.42 10.71 -12.73
C PRO A 148 9.48 9.62 -12.79
N LEU A 149 10.47 9.85 -13.65
CA LEU A 149 11.65 9.04 -14.03
C LEU A 149 12.48 8.32 -12.96
N PHE A 150 12.02 8.18 -11.71
CA PHE A 150 12.72 7.45 -10.66
C PHE A 150 11.69 6.69 -9.82
N VAL A 151 11.33 5.47 -10.22
CA VAL A 151 10.70 4.50 -9.30
C VAL A 151 11.84 3.63 -8.76
N HIS A 152 11.96 3.54 -7.44
CA HIS A 152 12.99 2.71 -6.82
C HIS A 152 12.83 1.26 -7.33
N PRO A 153 13.90 0.55 -7.76
CA PRO A 153 13.78 -0.75 -8.43
C PRO A 153 13.09 -1.87 -7.63
N SER A 154 12.92 -1.68 -6.33
CA SER A 154 12.22 -2.62 -5.44
C SER A 154 10.71 -2.36 -5.35
N ILE A 155 10.23 -1.22 -5.86
CA ILE A 155 8.83 -0.86 -5.88
C ILE A 155 8.24 -1.45 -7.15
N SER A 156 7.15 -2.21 -7.00
CA SER A 156 6.44 -2.74 -8.16
C SER A 156 5.61 -1.65 -8.84
N VAL A 157 5.25 -1.86 -10.11
CA VAL A 157 4.37 -0.91 -10.83
C VAL A 157 3.00 -0.81 -10.16
N GLU A 158 2.51 -1.89 -9.55
CA GLU A 158 1.28 -1.87 -8.76
C GLU A 158 1.40 -1.01 -7.50
N GLU A 159 2.57 -0.96 -6.88
CA GLU A 159 2.80 -0.12 -5.70
C GLU A 159 3.04 1.35 -6.09
N SER A 160 3.66 1.62 -7.25
CA SER A 160 4.02 2.98 -7.67
C SER A 160 2.82 3.88 -7.97
N VAL A 161 1.64 3.30 -8.22
CA VAL A 161 0.40 4.07 -8.43
C VAL A 161 -0.24 4.56 -7.13
N LEU A 162 0.25 4.14 -5.97
CA LEU A 162 -0.28 4.57 -4.68
C LEU A 162 0.20 5.98 -4.31
N GLN A 163 -0.73 6.78 -3.79
CA GLN A 163 -0.40 8.08 -3.20
C GLN A 163 0.09 7.90 -1.76
N CYS A 164 1.38 7.59 -1.59
CA CYS A 164 2.02 7.31 -0.30
C CYS A 164 1.71 8.37 0.78
N ALA A 165 1.80 9.66 0.40
CA ALA A 165 1.56 10.79 1.29
C ALA A 165 0.12 10.86 1.83
N SER A 166 -0.84 10.20 1.19
CA SER A 166 -2.22 10.13 1.69
C SER A 166 -2.35 9.35 3.00
N CYS A 167 -1.41 8.47 3.34
CA CYS A 167 -1.38 7.81 4.65
C CYS A 167 -0.16 8.26 5.46
N HIS A 168 0.98 8.48 4.80
CA HIS A 168 2.27 8.74 5.42
C HIS A 168 2.70 10.20 5.41
N GLY A 169 1.82 11.15 5.05
CA GLY A 169 2.17 12.58 5.02
C GLY A 169 2.64 13.13 6.37
N ASN A 170 2.15 12.58 7.48
CA ASN A 170 2.61 12.95 8.83
C ASN A 170 3.97 12.32 9.20
N ASP A 171 4.40 11.29 8.47
CA ASP A 171 5.69 10.62 8.68
C ASP A 171 6.82 11.28 7.86
N ASP A 172 6.46 12.19 6.94
CA ASP A 172 7.42 12.86 6.07
C ASP A 172 8.41 13.71 6.86
N ARG A 173 9.67 13.26 6.88
CA ARG A 173 10.78 13.96 7.52
C ARG A 173 11.36 15.08 6.68
N HIS A 174 10.93 15.19 5.43
CA HIS A 174 11.41 16.18 4.48
C HIS A 174 10.54 17.43 4.45
N PHE A 175 9.42 17.45 5.17
CA PHE A 175 8.51 18.61 5.24
C PHE A 175 8.03 19.09 3.85
N GLY A 176 7.78 18.14 2.93
CA GLY A 176 7.28 18.39 1.58
C GLY A 176 8.33 18.83 0.56
N LEU A 177 9.62 18.90 0.93
CA LEU A 177 10.69 19.38 0.05
C LEU A 177 10.86 18.56 -1.24
N PHE A 178 10.45 17.28 -1.26
CA PHE A 178 10.54 16.40 -2.42
C PHE A 178 9.17 16.10 -3.06
N GLY A 179 8.13 16.84 -2.68
CA GLY A 179 6.76 16.56 -3.11
C GLY A 179 6.27 15.18 -2.64
N ASN A 180 5.44 14.52 -3.46
CA ASN A 180 4.80 13.25 -3.10
C ASN A 180 5.45 12.02 -3.76
N ASP A 181 6.58 12.18 -4.45
CA ASP A 181 7.28 11.09 -5.14
C ASP A 181 8.13 10.24 -4.18
N CYS A 182 7.45 9.68 -3.18
CA CYS A 182 8.07 8.93 -2.10
C CYS A 182 8.76 7.66 -2.62
N ALA A 183 8.15 7.03 -3.63
CA ALA A 183 8.59 5.77 -4.23
C ALA A 183 9.89 5.90 -5.03
N SER A 184 10.38 7.12 -5.28
CA SER A 184 11.70 7.36 -5.86
C SER A 184 12.84 6.94 -4.96
N CYS A 185 12.61 7.02 -3.64
CA CYS A 185 13.62 6.75 -2.62
C CYS A 185 13.17 5.62 -1.70
N HIS A 186 11.93 5.67 -1.21
CA HIS A 186 11.42 4.78 -0.18
C HIS A 186 10.80 3.51 -0.75
N ARG A 187 10.89 2.43 0.03
CA ARG A 187 10.34 1.12 -0.29
C ARG A 187 9.15 0.83 0.61
N THR A 188 8.28 -0.09 0.21
CA THR A 188 7.09 -0.48 0.98
C THR A 188 7.42 -1.36 2.20
N ASP A 189 8.58 -2.02 2.22
CA ASP A 189 9.06 -2.85 3.32
C ASP A 189 9.83 -2.05 4.40
N GLN A 190 10.42 -0.91 4.03
CA GLN A 190 11.09 -0.01 4.97
C GLN A 190 11.17 1.44 4.47
N TRP A 191 10.92 2.39 5.37
CA TRP A 191 11.14 3.82 5.13
C TRP A 191 12.61 4.22 5.22
N SER A 192 13.37 3.61 6.14
CA SER A 192 14.77 3.99 6.33
C SER A 192 15.64 3.55 5.16
N LEU A 193 16.38 4.49 4.58
CA LEU A 193 17.47 4.17 3.65
C LEU A 193 18.70 3.78 4.47
N PRO A 194 19.30 2.60 4.23
CA PRO A 194 20.49 2.17 4.98
C PRO A 194 21.65 3.16 4.78
N GLU A 195 21.75 3.77 3.61
CA GLU A 195 22.71 4.81 3.26
C GLU A 195 22.04 5.83 2.32
N PHE A 196 22.24 7.13 2.56
CA PHE A 196 21.91 8.15 1.57
C PHE A 196 22.99 8.15 0.49
N ILE A 197 22.73 7.46 -0.61
CA ILE A 197 23.64 7.46 -1.75
C ILE A 197 23.37 8.75 -2.54
N HIS A 198 24.30 9.71 -2.45
CA HIS A 198 24.32 10.79 -3.43
C HIS A 198 24.35 10.18 -4.83
N PRO A 199 23.61 10.71 -5.82
CA PRO A 199 23.80 10.34 -7.21
C PRO A 199 25.29 10.39 -7.58
N SER A 200 25.68 9.63 -8.62
CA SER A 200 27.05 9.62 -9.14
C SER A 200 27.68 11.02 -9.05
N ASN A 201 28.93 11.11 -8.62
CA ASN A 201 29.65 12.39 -8.56
C ASN A 201 29.81 13.08 -9.94
N GLN A 202 29.40 12.41 -11.01
CA GLN A 202 29.31 12.92 -12.38
C GLN A 202 27.91 13.44 -12.75
N SER A 203 26.90 13.26 -11.89
CA SER A 203 25.55 13.78 -12.08
C SER A 203 25.54 15.30 -11.97
N TYR A 204 24.77 15.93 -12.86
CA TYR A 204 24.54 17.37 -12.88
C TYR A 204 23.15 17.76 -12.38
N ASP A 205 22.35 16.78 -11.95
CA ASP A 205 20.95 16.95 -11.59
C ASP A 205 20.79 17.14 -10.08
N CYS A 206 21.42 18.20 -9.55
CA CYS A 206 21.46 18.47 -8.11
C CYS A 206 20.10 18.95 -7.58
N ASN A 207 19.34 19.67 -8.42
CA ASN A 207 18.09 20.32 -8.06
C ASN A 207 16.90 19.36 -7.95
N GLN A 208 17.07 18.07 -8.27
CA GLN A 208 16.10 17.03 -7.89
C GLN A 208 16.00 16.88 -6.37
N CYS A 209 17.08 17.25 -5.66
CA CYS A 209 17.14 17.07 -4.21
C CYS A 209 17.52 18.34 -3.43
N HIS A 210 18.16 19.30 -4.08
CA HIS A 210 18.62 20.53 -3.45
C HIS A 210 18.04 21.75 -4.16
N GLU A 211 17.04 22.37 -3.54
CA GLU A 211 16.55 23.66 -4.03
C GLU A 211 17.58 24.76 -3.78
N ALA A 212 17.65 25.71 -4.73
CA ALA A 212 18.44 26.90 -4.53
C ALA A 212 17.78 27.78 -3.43
N PRO A 213 18.54 28.60 -2.70
CA PRO A 213 17.93 29.51 -1.73
C PRO A 213 17.00 30.50 -2.45
N PRO A 214 15.94 31.00 -1.79
CA PRO A 214 14.93 31.87 -2.42
C PRO A 214 15.48 33.06 -3.21
N SER A 215 16.64 33.60 -2.79
CA SER A 215 17.34 34.67 -3.50
C SER A 215 17.66 34.31 -4.96
N HIS A 216 17.93 33.04 -5.26
CA HIS A 216 18.29 32.61 -6.60
C HIS A 216 17.11 32.63 -7.58
N TYR A 217 15.89 32.53 -7.08
CA TYR A 217 14.67 32.65 -7.89
C TYR A 217 14.23 34.10 -8.10
N MET A 218 15.01 35.06 -7.61
CA MET A 218 14.82 36.50 -7.83
C MET A 218 15.91 37.08 -8.74
N GLN A 219 15.87 38.39 -8.98
CA GLN A 219 16.89 39.10 -9.76
C GLN A 219 18.31 39.00 -9.15
N HIS A 220 18.44 38.57 -7.90
CA HIS A 220 19.74 38.41 -7.23
C HIS A 220 20.65 37.43 -8.00
N PHE A 221 20.12 36.32 -8.52
CA PHE A 221 20.93 35.33 -9.22
C PHE A 221 21.65 35.92 -10.43
N LYS A 222 20.91 36.58 -11.33
CA LYS A 222 21.49 37.15 -12.56
C LYS A 222 22.40 38.35 -12.27
N MET A 223 22.07 39.16 -11.26
CA MET A 223 22.81 40.38 -10.95
C MET A 223 24.10 40.13 -10.15
N ILE A 224 24.07 39.17 -9.24
CA ILE A 224 25.15 38.90 -8.28
C ILE A 224 25.72 37.50 -8.48
N SER A 225 24.98 36.43 -8.14
CA SER A 225 25.53 35.06 -8.07
C SER A 225 26.18 34.60 -9.38
N ALA A 226 25.45 34.69 -10.48
CA ALA A 226 25.94 34.31 -11.81
C ALA A 226 27.10 35.21 -12.27
N LYS A 227 27.12 36.47 -11.85
CA LYS A 227 28.18 37.43 -12.19
C LYS A 227 29.47 37.14 -11.41
N VAL A 228 29.37 36.88 -10.10
CA VAL A 228 30.51 36.51 -9.25
C VAL A 228 31.15 35.22 -9.76
N ALA A 229 30.35 34.23 -10.14
CA ALA A 229 30.86 32.97 -10.70
C ALA A 229 31.32 33.07 -12.17
N GLY A 230 31.11 34.21 -12.84
CA GLY A 230 31.41 34.40 -14.27
C GLY A 230 30.53 33.58 -15.22
N GLN A 231 29.32 33.19 -14.81
CA GLN A 231 28.39 32.30 -15.51
C GLN A 231 27.06 32.99 -15.83
N HIS A 232 27.08 34.09 -16.58
CA HIS A 232 25.89 34.90 -16.87
C HIS A 232 24.73 34.13 -17.55
N LYS A 233 25.06 33.09 -18.30
CA LYS A 233 24.09 32.27 -19.04
C LYS A 233 23.53 31.10 -18.23
N ALA A 234 24.15 30.76 -17.09
CA ALA A 234 23.68 29.64 -16.28
C ALA A 234 22.24 29.86 -15.82
N LYS A 235 21.49 28.77 -15.72
CA LYS A 235 20.18 28.71 -15.06
C LYS A 235 20.34 28.39 -13.58
N VAL A 236 19.27 28.57 -12.79
CA VAL A 236 19.33 28.42 -11.32
C VAL A 236 19.59 26.96 -10.93
N GLU A 237 18.98 26.05 -11.68
CA GLU A 237 19.11 24.59 -11.58
C GLU A 237 20.50 24.07 -11.97
N GLU A 238 21.30 24.84 -12.71
CA GLU A 238 22.64 24.43 -13.15
C GLU A 238 23.68 24.67 -12.05
N CYS A 239 23.45 24.13 -10.86
CA CYS A 239 24.25 24.39 -9.67
C CYS A 239 25.73 24.07 -9.91
N PHE A 240 25.99 22.98 -10.64
CA PHE A 240 27.32 22.52 -11.04
C PHE A 240 28.12 23.52 -11.88
N ALA A 241 27.49 24.51 -12.53
CA ALA A 241 28.20 25.53 -13.30
C ALA A 241 29.02 26.47 -12.40
N CYS A 242 28.56 26.65 -11.16
CA CYS A 242 29.09 27.61 -10.19
C CYS A 242 29.65 26.93 -8.93
N HIS A 243 29.01 25.89 -8.42
CA HIS A 243 29.37 25.24 -7.16
C HIS A 243 30.23 24.00 -7.37
N GLN A 244 30.98 23.64 -6.32
CA GLN A 244 31.72 22.38 -6.22
C GLN A 244 31.00 21.41 -5.27
N SER A 245 31.02 20.12 -5.60
CA SER A 245 30.42 19.07 -4.78
C SER A 245 31.20 18.79 -3.49
N THR A 246 32.49 19.16 -3.43
CA THR A 246 33.35 18.98 -2.26
C THR A 246 33.26 20.12 -1.25
N SER A 247 32.86 21.32 -1.69
CA SER A 247 32.71 22.50 -0.84
C SER A 247 31.76 23.50 -1.50
N TRP A 248 30.54 23.61 -0.99
CA TRP A 248 29.51 24.43 -1.61
C TRP A 248 29.83 25.93 -1.64
N ASN A 249 30.53 26.41 -0.62
CA ASN A 249 30.96 27.80 -0.50
C ASN A 249 32.20 28.12 -1.35
N ASP A 250 32.85 27.12 -1.94
CA ASP A 250 33.98 27.32 -2.85
C ASP A 250 33.49 27.43 -4.29
N ILE A 251 33.20 28.66 -4.70
CA ILE A 251 32.59 28.97 -6.00
C ILE A 251 33.65 28.87 -7.09
N LYS A 252 33.37 28.07 -8.13
CA LYS A 252 34.23 27.92 -9.30
C LYS A 252 34.58 29.30 -9.89
N ARG A 253 35.89 29.55 -10.05
CA ARG A 253 36.49 30.80 -10.58
C ARG A 253 36.39 32.03 -9.67
N ALA A 254 35.75 31.93 -8.49
CA ALA A 254 35.70 33.02 -7.52
C ALA A 254 36.38 32.66 -6.18
N GLY A 255 36.49 31.37 -5.86
CA GLY A 255 37.04 30.87 -4.60
C GLY A 255 36.01 30.86 -3.48
N TRP A 256 36.50 30.84 -2.24
CA TRP A 256 35.65 30.82 -1.06
C TRP A 256 34.80 32.09 -0.95
N TYR A 257 33.49 31.93 -1.03
CA TYR A 257 32.53 33.02 -1.01
C TYR A 257 31.35 32.63 -0.09
N LYS A 258 31.36 33.17 1.13
CA LYS A 258 30.26 33.01 2.07
C LYS A 258 29.33 34.20 1.94
N HIS A 259 28.26 34.05 1.17
CA HIS A 259 27.17 35.02 1.15
C HIS A 259 26.15 34.61 2.23
N HIS A 260 25.82 35.55 3.09
CA HIS A 260 24.96 35.39 4.29
C HIS A 260 23.62 34.73 3.98
#